data_AF-A0A2S8FD05-F1
#
_entry.id   AF-A0A2S8FD05-F1
#
_cell.length_a   1.000
_cell.length_b   1.000
_cell.length_c   1.000
_cell.angle_alpha   90.00
_cell.angle_beta   90.00
_cell.angle_gamma   90.00
#
_symmetry.space_group_name_H-M   'P 1'
#
loop_
_entity.id
_entity.type
_entity.pdbx_description
1 polymer ?
#
loop_
_entity_poly.entity_id
_entity_poly.type
_entity_poly.pdbx_seq_one_letter_code
_entity_poly.pdbx_strand_id
1 'polypeptide(L)'
;MRYVILVEQKRQAPAMYTAPVDQDDAEYLRRAIETLKPLSAEDYMKGPAAILHMLARYSYILDGDDVYWCVEWLPGMILIRFSRGGQMAWTALRSPVPDFGGRTPTKEDRDAYDADAPNHQVSLIFEPWTATSDEDDRNAKGFARADAKTEATFEAALSRVNEIGEQIETKYGDNLEAWVYRGEEEVAKMVGDGVRID
;
A
#
# COMPACT_ATOMS: atom_id res chain seq x y z
N MET A 1 -12.37 -5.46 7.02
CA MET A 1 -11.54 -4.88 5.95
C MET A 1 -12.41 -4.09 4.98
N ARG A 2 -12.01 -2.87 4.67
CA ARG A 2 -12.62 -2.01 3.65
C ARG A 2 -11.53 -1.28 2.88
N TYR A 3 -11.67 -1.14 1.57
CA TYR A 3 -10.87 -0.20 0.80
C TYR A 3 -11.14 1.22 1.30
N VAL A 4 -10.11 2.06 1.29
CA VAL A 4 -10.20 3.50 1.53
C VAL A 4 -9.55 4.21 0.36
N ILE A 5 -10.29 5.12 -0.27
CA ILE A 5 -9.77 6.02 -1.31
C ILE A 5 -10.05 7.47 -0.93
N LEU A 6 -9.12 8.35 -1.30
CA LEU A 6 -9.22 9.80 -1.09
C LEU A 6 -9.44 10.45 -2.46
N VAL A 7 -10.64 10.97 -2.70
CA VAL A 7 -11.02 11.53 -3.99
C VAL A 7 -10.96 13.04 -3.93
N GLU A 8 -10.13 13.63 -4.79
CA GLU A 8 -10.06 15.06 -5.02
C GLU A 8 -10.78 15.41 -6.32
N GLN A 9 -11.82 16.24 -6.24
CA GLN A 9 -12.54 16.74 -7.42
C GLN A 9 -12.37 18.25 -7.53
N LYS A 10 -12.26 18.75 -8.77
CA LYS A 10 -12.20 20.20 -9.02
C LYS A 10 -13.39 20.89 -8.37
N ARG A 11 -13.11 21.87 -7.51
CA ARG A 11 -14.10 22.73 -6.84
C ARG A 11 -14.97 22.01 -5.79
N GLN A 12 -14.57 20.83 -5.33
CA GLN A 12 -15.18 20.17 -4.18
C GLN A 12 -14.11 19.96 -3.09
N ALA A 13 -14.55 19.86 -1.84
CA ALA A 13 -13.65 19.43 -0.78
C ALA A 13 -13.24 17.97 -1.03
N PRO A 14 -11.98 17.59 -0.76
CA PRO A 14 -11.57 16.19 -0.75
C PRO A 14 -12.52 15.35 0.10
N ALA A 15 -12.84 14.14 -0.36
CA ALA A 15 -13.74 13.25 0.34
C ALA A 15 -13.18 11.83 0.38
N MET A 16 -13.36 11.17 1.52
CA MET A 16 -13.01 9.78 1.71
C MET A 16 -14.17 8.89 1.25
N TYR A 17 -13.86 7.84 0.52
CA TYR A 17 -14.81 6.79 0.15
C TYR A 17 -14.30 5.43 0.58
N THR A 18 -15.23 4.53 0.85
CA THR A 18 -14.94 3.15 1.23
C THR A 18 -15.82 2.17 0.50
N ALA A 19 -15.26 0.99 0.22
CA ALA A 19 -15.95 -0.17 -0.31
C ALA A 19 -15.50 -1.42 0.48
N PRO A 20 -16.33 -2.47 0.59
CA PRO A 20 -15.86 -3.75 1.12
C PRO A 20 -14.71 -4.30 0.27
N VAL A 21 -13.74 -4.93 0.93
CA VAL A 21 -12.74 -5.77 0.23
C VAL A 21 -13.42 -7.11 -0.09
N ASP A 22 -13.18 -7.65 -1.28
CA ASP A 22 -13.66 -8.98 -1.66
C ASP A 22 -13.19 -10.04 -0.65
N GLN A 23 -13.97 -11.10 -0.46
CA GLN A 23 -13.66 -12.10 0.56
C GLN A 23 -12.30 -12.77 0.32
N ASP A 24 -11.99 -13.14 -0.92
CA ASP A 24 -10.77 -13.88 -1.24
C ASP A 24 -9.54 -12.96 -1.12
N ASP A 25 -9.67 -11.70 -1.54
CA ASP A 25 -8.65 -10.67 -1.36
C ASP A 25 -8.40 -10.37 0.13
N ALA A 26 -9.46 -10.35 0.95
CA ALA A 26 -9.34 -10.17 2.40
C ALA A 26 -8.67 -11.36 3.07
N GLU A 27 -8.96 -12.59 2.65
CA GLU A 27 -8.28 -13.80 3.14
C GLU A 27 -6.81 -13.85 2.74
N TYR A 28 -6.48 -13.44 1.52
CA TYR A 28 -5.10 -13.23 1.09
C TYR A 28 -4.39 -12.20 1.97
N LEU A 29 -5.01 -11.04 2.20
CA LEU A 29 -4.42 -9.97 3.01
C LEU A 29 -4.19 -10.41 4.46
N ARG A 30 -5.11 -11.18 5.06
CA ARG A 30 -4.92 -11.74 6.42
C ARG A 30 -3.67 -12.61 6.52
N ARG A 31 -3.43 -13.49 5.55
CA ARG A 31 -2.20 -14.30 5.49
C ARG A 31 -0.96 -13.42 5.33
N ALA A 32 -1.02 -12.38 4.49
CA ALA A 32 0.08 -11.44 4.34
C ALA A 32 0.41 -10.68 5.63
N ILE A 33 -0.62 -10.30 6.41
CA ILE A 33 -0.49 -9.61 7.71
C ILE A 33 0.33 -10.43 8.72
N GLU A 34 0.24 -11.76 8.69
CA GLU A 34 1.02 -12.65 9.57
C GLU A 34 2.53 -12.58 9.31
N THR A 35 2.93 -12.08 8.14
CA THR A 35 4.34 -11.95 7.74
C THR A 35 4.96 -10.60 8.09
N LEU A 36 4.17 -9.68 8.66
CA LEU A 36 4.63 -8.34 8.99
C LEU A 36 5.73 -8.37 10.05
N LYS A 37 6.83 -7.68 9.75
CA LYS A 37 7.92 -7.39 10.69
C LYS A 37 7.87 -5.93 11.14
N PRO A 38 8.35 -5.58 12.35
CA PRO A 38 8.37 -4.19 12.80
C PRO A 38 9.06 -3.25 11.81
N LEU A 39 8.52 -2.04 11.66
CA LEU A 39 9.13 -0.96 10.87
C LEU A 39 9.44 0.21 11.81
N SER A 40 10.70 0.64 11.87
CA SER A 40 11.05 1.83 12.65
C SER A 40 10.70 3.11 11.89
N ALA A 41 10.52 4.22 12.62
CA ALA A 41 10.32 5.54 12.00
C ALA A 41 11.51 5.98 11.14
N GLU A 42 12.73 5.59 11.54
CA GLU A 42 13.95 5.89 10.78
C GLU A 42 13.98 5.12 9.46
N ASP A 43 13.66 3.82 9.49
CA ASP A 43 13.61 2.99 8.28
C ASP A 43 12.50 3.46 7.35
N TYR A 44 11.31 3.78 7.89
CA TYR A 44 10.21 4.35 7.11
C TYR A 44 10.64 5.65 6.39
N MET A 45 11.28 6.57 7.12
CA MET A 45 11.74 7.85 6.59
C MET A 45 12.85 7.72 5.52
N LYS A 46 13.72 6.72 5.66
CA LYS A 46 14.82 6.48 4.72
C LYS A 46 14.41 5.70 3.49
N GLY A 47 13.34 4.90 3.55
CA GLY A 47 12.89 4.05 2.45
C GLY A 47 11.42 4.30 2.11
N PRO A 48 10.46 3.55 2.68
CA PRO A 48 9.06 3.55 2.23
C PRO A 48 8.37 4.91 2.08
N ALA A 49 8.69 5.92 2.90
CA ALA A 49 8.09 7.25 2.74
C ALA A 49 8.40 7.88 1.37
N ALA A 50 9.56 7.55 0.77
CA ALA A 50 9.97 8.06 -0.53
C ALA A 50 9.09 7.56 -1.68
N ILE A 51 8.43 6.41 -1.52
CA ILE A 51 7.54 5.80 -2.52
C ILE A 51 6.41 6.74 -2.93
N LEU A 52 5.88 7.55 -2.00
CA LEU A 52 4.83 8.54 -2.29
C LEU A 52 5.24 9.55 -3.37
N HIS A 53 6.53 9.71 -3.62
CA HIS A 53 7.09 10.61 -4.64
C HIS A 53 7.53 9.88 -5.92
N MET A 54 7.35 8.57 -6.02
CA MET A 54 7.84 7.73 -7.12
C MET A 54 6.76 7.33 -8.13
N LEU A 55 5.58 7.96 -8.08
CA LEU A 55 4.43 7.61 -8.93
C LEU A 55 4.00 6.13 -8.82
N ALA A 56 4.34 5.46 -7.72
CA ALA A 56 3.89 4.10 -7.46
C ALA A 56 2.36 4.07 -7.35
N ARG A 57 1.72 3.04 -7.93
CA ARG A 57 0.30 2.80 -7.64
C ARG A 57 0.18 2.16 -6.27
N TYR A 58 -0.83 2.60 -5.53
CA TYR A 58 -1.08 2.10 -4.20
C TYR A 58 -2.55 2.17 -3.82
N SER A 59 -2.88 1.54 -2.70
CA SER A 59 -4.19 1.63 -2.09
C SER A 59 -4.10 1.60 -0.57
N TYR A 60 -5.20 1.98 0.09
CA TYR A 60 -5.35 1.81 1.52
C TYR A 60 -6.48 0.86 1.84
N ILE A 61 -6.28 0.05 2.89
CA ILE A 61 -7.29 -0.84 3.46
C ILE A 61 -7.38 -0.57 4.96
N LEU A 62 -8.59 -0.29 5.45
CA LEU A 62 -8.86 -0.14 6.88
C LEU A 62 -9.40 -1.46 7.45
N ASP A 63 -8.77 -1.95 8.52
CA ASP A 63 -9.25 -3.09 9.30
C ASP A 63 -9.14 -2.84 10.80
N GLY A 64 -10.28 -2.75 11.48
CA GLY A 64 -10.30 -2.31 12.87
C GLY A 64 -9.72 -0.88 13.00
N ASP A 65 -8.64 -0.75 13.78
CA ASP A 65 -7.91 0.51 14.02
C ASP A 65 -6.59 0.59 13.23
N ASP A 66 -6.35 -0.35 12.31
CA ASP A 66 -5.15 -0.43 11.50
C ASP A 66 -5.43 -0.05 10.04
N VAL A 67 -4.52 0.74 9.45
CA VAL A 67 -4.51 1.05 8.02
C VAL A 67 -3.36 0.30 7.35
N TYR A 68 -3.68 -0.40 6.28
CA TYR A 68 -2.74 -1.14 5.45
C TYR A 68 -2.53 -0.39 4.14
N TRP A 69 -1.31 0.03 3.87
CA TRP A 69 -0.89 0.64 2.62
C TRP A 69 -0.29 -0.45 1.72
N CYS A 70 -0.99 -0.74 0.63
CA CYS A 70 -0.62 -1.74 -0.37
C CYS A 70 0.00 -1.02 -1.56
N VAL A 71 1.27 -1.27 -1.86
CA VAL A 71 2.02 -0.55 -2.89
C VAL A 71 2.51 -1.53 -3.96
N GLU A 72 2.26 -1.22 -5.23
CA GLU A 72 2.89 -1.93 -6.35
C GLU A 72 4.40 -1.70 -6.31
N TRP A 73 5.18 -2.76 -6.09
CA TRP A 73 6.63 -2.65 -6.00
C TRP A 73 7.32 -3.97 -6.30
N LEU A 74 8.51 -3.96 -6.91
CA LEU A 74 9.29 -5.20 -7.08
C LEU A 74 9.73 -5.77 -5.72
N PRO A 75 9.42 -7.04 -5.40
CA PRO A 75 9.13 -8.17 -6.31
C PRO A 75 7.63 -8.51 -6.51
N GLY A 76 6.70 -7.72 -5.97
CA GLY A 76 5.26 -7.86 -6.14
C GLY A 76 4.49 -6.70 -5.49
N MET A 77 4.38 -6.75 -4.17
CA MET A 77 3.69 -5.73 -3.37
C MET A 77 4.46 -5.43 -2.08
N ILE A 78 4.59 -4.17 -1.71
CA ILE A 78 4.92 -3.80 -0.33
C ILE A 78 3.62 -3.59 0.45
N LEU A 79 3.53 -4.21 1.62
CA LEU A 79 2.42 -4.02 2.55
C LEU A 79 2.95 -3.37 3.82
N ILE A 80 2.42 -2.20 4.19
CA ILE A 80 2.78 -1.48 5.41
C ILE A 80 1.53 -1.28 6.26
N ARG A 81 1.60 -1.67 7.53
CA ARG A 81 0.58 -1.41 8.54
C ARG A 81 0.92 -0.16 9.34
N PHE A 82 -0.05 0.72 9.49
CA PHE A 82 -0.05 1.86 10.39
C PHE A 82 -1.13 1.66 11.45
N SER A 83 -0.75 1.77 12.72
CA SER A 83 -1.66 1.60 13.85
C SER A 83 -1.85 2.93 14.58
N ARG A 84 -3.03 3.13 15.21
CA ARG A 84 -3.36 4.33 16.00
C ARG A 84 -2.31 4.73 17.07
N GLY A 85 -1.53 3.79 17.60
CA GLY A 85 -0.47 4.06 18.57
C GLY A 85 0.88 4.48 17.95
N GLY A 86 0.91 4.68 16.63
CA GLY A 86 2.12 5.04 15.87
C GLY A 86 3.05 3.85 15.59
N GLN A 87 2.66 2.62 15.96
CA GLN A 87 3.39 1.42 15.58
C GLN A 87 3.28 1.21 14.07
N MET A 88 4.41 0.84 13.46
CA MET A 88 4.46 0.46 12.06
C MET A 88 5.02 -0.95 11.93
N ALA A 89 4.49 -1.68 10.96
CA ALA A 89 5.01 -2.98 10.57
C ALA A 89 4.90 -3.12 9.06
N TRP A 90 5.70 -3.98 8.45
CA TRP A 90 5.74 -4.08 7.00
C TRP A 90 6.19 -5.46 6.52
N THR A 91 5.93 -5.76 5.26
CA THR A 91 6.47 -6.93 4.56
C THR A 91 6.57 -6.61 3.07
N ALA A 92 7.47 -7.31 2.37
CA ALA A 92 7.49 -7.34 0.92
C ALA A 92 6.92 -8.69 0.48
N LEU A 93 5.94 -8.67 -0.40
CA LEU A 93 5.31 -9.85 -0.94
C LEU A 93 5.81 -10.08 -2.37
N ARG A 94 6.13 -11.33 -2.65
CA ARG A 94 6.51 -11.78 -3.99
C ARG A 94 5.26 -11.95 -4.83
N SER A 95 5.27 -11.44 -6.06
CA SER A 95 4.15 -11.61 -6.97
C SER A 95 3.93 -13.10 -7.32
N PRO A 96 2.68 -13.58 -7.40
CA PRO A 96 2.39 -14.90 -7.95
C PRO A 96 2.75 -15.00 -9.44
N VAL A 97 2.86 -13.86 -10.14
CA VAL A 97 3.33 -13.80 -11.53
C VAL A 97 4.87 -13.91 -11.55
N PRO A 98 5.44 -14.96 -12.18
CA PRO A 98 6.86 -15.28 -12.05
C PRO A 98 7.83 -14.23 -12.56
N ASP A 99 7.46 -13.47 -13.59
CA ASP A 99 8.28 -12.46 -14.26
C ASP A 99 7.79 -11.03 -13.99
N PHE A 100 6.98 -10.85 -12.93
CA PHE A 100 6.47 -9.54 -12.53
C PHE A 100 7.59 -8.48 -12.44
N GLY A 101 7.33 -7.32 -13.06
CA GLY A 101 8.27 -6.20 -13.16
C GLY A 101 9.60 -6.55 -13.83
N GLY A 102 9.62 -7.57 -14.71
CA GLY A 102 10.80 -7.96 -15.48
C GLY A 102 11.84 -8.76 -14.69
N ARG A 103 11.50 -9.24 -13.49
CA ARG A 103 12.38 -10.08 -12.68
C ARG A 103 12.67 -11.41 -13.39
N THR A 104 13.83 -11.99 -13.15
CA THR A 104 14.10 -13.36 -13.58
C THR A 104 13.39 -14.32 -12.61
N PRO A 105 12.46 -15.18 -13.09
CA PRO A 105 11.75 -16.10 -12.20
C PRO A 105 12.67 -17.16 -11.60
N THR A 106 12.51 -17.48 -10.31
CA THR A 106 13.16 -18.65 -9.72
C THR A 106 12.49 -19.94 -10.22
N LYS A 107 13.05 -21.10 -9.85
CA LYS A 107 12.42 -22.38 -10.19
C LYS A 107 11.08 -22.54 -9.47
N GLU A 108 11.05 -22.19 -8.19
CA GLU A 108 9.86 -22.26 -7.34
C GLU A 108 8.74 -21.37 -7.88
N ASP A 109 9.07 -20.19 -8.41
CA ASP A 109 8.08 -19.31 -9.03
C ASP A 109 7.39 -19.96 -10.23
N ARG A 110 8.16 -20.66 -11.07
CA ARG A 110 7.64 -21.34 -12.26
C ARG A 110 6.82 -22.57 -11.89
N ASP A 111 7.32 -23.36 -10.93
CA ASP A 111 6.69 -24.60 -10.50
C ASP A 111 5.34 -24.34 -9.81
N ALA A 112 5.20 -23.21 -9.12
CA ALA A 112 3.98 -22.81 -8.42
C ALA A 112 3.10 -21.81 -9.20
N TYR A 113 3.42 -21.50 -10.47
CA TYR A 113 2.63 -20.57 -11.28
C TYR A 113 1.36 -21.25 -11.80
N ASP A 114 0.23 -20.62 -11.51
CA ASP A 114 -1.06 -20.93 -12.10
C ASP A 114 -1.56 -19.68 -12.83
N ALA A 115 -1.73 -19.78 -14.16
CA ALA A 115 -2.16 -18.68 -15.00
C ALA A 115 -3.65 -18.34 -14.84
N ASP A 116 -4.44 -19.30 -14.33
CA ASP A 116 -5.87 -19.14 -14.13
C ASP A 116 -6.20 -18.70 -12.68
N ALA A 117 -5.21 -18.71 -11.78
CA ALA A 117 -5.38 -18.28 -10.40
C ALA A 117 -5.59 -16.76 -10.30
N PRO A 118 -6.43 -16.28 -9.38
CA PRO A 118 -6.61 -14.85 -9.13
C PRO A 118 -5.30 -14.19 -8.68
N ASN A 119 -5.04 -12.97 -9.15
CA ASN A 119 -3.95 -12.15 -8.64
C ASN A 119 -4.46 -11.14 -7.60
N HIS A 120 -4.57 -11.60 -6.36
CA HIS A 120 -5.05 -10.78 -5.24
C HIS A 120 -4.22 -9.51 -5.02
N GLN A 121 -2.91 -9.53 -5.28
CA GLN A 121 -2.07 -8.31 -5.15
C GLN A 121 -2.52 -7.24 -6.15
N VAL A 122 -2.83 -7.63 -7.38
CA VAL A 122 -3.33 -6.70 -8.40
C VAL A 122 -4.69 -6.16 -7.99
N SER A 123 -5.61 -7.01 -7.54
CA SER A 123 -6.94 -6.56 -7.09
C SER A 123 -6.83 -5.55 -5.94
N LEU A 124 -6.04 -5.88 -4.92
CA LEU A 124 -5.84 -5.05 -3.72
C LEU A 124 -5.28 -3.67 -4.04
N ILE A 125 -4.43 -3.54 -5.07
CA ILE A 125 -3.79 -2.26 -5.44
C ILE A 125 -4.61 -1.50 -6.48
N PHE A 126 -4.92 -2.14 -7.61
CA PHE A 126 -5.32 -1.43 -8.82
C PHE A 126 -6.80 -1.08 -8.88
N GLU A 127 -7.67 -1.89 -8.26
CA GLU A 127 -9.10 -1.57 -8.22
C GLU A 127 -9.37 -0.25 -7.47
N PRO A 128 -8.93 -0.09 -6.21
CA PRO A 128 -9.08 1.18 -5.49
C PRO A 128 -8.27 2.32 -6.12
N TRP A 129 -7.08 2.06 -6.68
CA TRP A 129 -6.29 3.07 -7.37
C TRP A 129 -7.07 3.68 -8.55
N THR A 130 -7.65 2.84 -9.41
CA THR A 130 -8.43 3.31 -10.56
C THR A 130 -9.67 4.10 -10.12
N ALA A 131 -10.43 3.58 -9.14
CA ALA A 131 -11.61 4.23 -8.56
C ALA A 131 -11.34 5.60 -7.91
N THR A 132 -10.08 5.89 -7.54
CA THR A 132 -9.68 7.21 -7.03
C THR A 132 -9.86 8.30 -8.09
N SER A 133 -9.62 7.96 -9.35
CA SER A 133 -9.66 8.91 -10.49
C SER A 133 -10.85 8.71 -11.42
N ASP A 134 -11.42 7.51 -11.47
CA ASP A 134 -12.55 7.15 -12.32
C ASP A 134 -13.84 7.04 -11.47
N GLU A 135 -14.82 7.88 -11.78
CA GLU A 135 -16.11 7.90 -11.09
C GLU A 135 -17.00 6.71 -11.42
N ASP A 136 -16.94 6.22 -12.66
CA ASP A 136 -17.74 5.08 -13.09
C ASP A 136 -17.23 3.81 -12.40
N ASP A 137 -15.92 3.62 -12.33
CA ASP A 137 -15.32 2.52 -11.57
C ASP A 137 -15.61 2.64 -10.07
N ARG A 138 -15.52 3.85 -9.50
CA ARG A 138 -15.87 4.09 -8.10
C ARG A 138 -17.31 3.67 -7.81
N ASN A 139 -18.25 4.04 -8.67
CA ASN A 139 -19.65 3.68 -8.55
C ASN A 139 -19.88 2.17 -8.77
N ALA A 140 -19.27 1.59 -9.81
CA ALA A 140 -19.41 0.17 -10.15
C ALA A 140 -18.87 -0.75 -9.05
N LYS A 141 -17.79 -0.34 -8.37
CA LYS A 141 -17.17 -1.06 -7.25
C LYS A 141 -17.84 -0.77 -5.89
N GLY A 142 -18.91 0.02 -5.87
CA GLY A 142 -19.71 0.24 -4.67
C GLY A 142 -19.04 1.11 -3.61
N PHE A 143 -18.11 1.98 -4.00
CA PHE A 143 -17.53 2.95 -3.08
C PHE A 143 -18.56 3.99 -2.66
N ALA A 144 -18.84 4.05 -1.36
CA ALA A 144 -19.70 5.05 -0.75
C ALA A 144 -18.86 5.99 0.11
N ARG A 145 -19.35 7.22 0.32
CA ARG A 145 -18.68 8.19 1.17
C ARG A 145 -18.51 7.62 2.58
N ALA A 146 -17.33 7.79 3.17
CA ALA A 146 -17.02 7.33 4.50
C ALA A 146 -17.88 8.08 5.55
N ASP A 147 -18.20 7.41 6.66
CA ASP A 147 -18.76 8.08 7.83
C ASP A 147 -17.67 8.75 8.66
N ALA A 148 -18.05 9.70 9.50
CA ALA A 148 -17.11 10.48 10.32
C ALA A 148 -16.29 9.61 11.28
N LYS A 149 -16.82 8.46 11.71
CA LYS A 149 -16.07 7.51 12.56
C LYS A 149 -14.94 6.87 11.77
N THR A 150 -15.22 6.45 10.55
CA THR A 150 -14.26 5.82 9.63
C THR A 150 -13.16 6.81 9.26
N GLU A 151 -13.53 8.04 8.92
CA GLU A 151 -12.56 9.13 8.66
C GLU A 151 -11.65 9.34 9.87
N ALA A 152 -12.22 9.48 11.08
CA ALA A 152 -11.44 9.67 12.30
C ALA A 152 -10.53 8.48 12.62
N THR A 153 -10.96 7.24 12.40
CA THR A 153 -10.13 6.05 12.62
C THR A 153 -8.96 6.03 11.63
N PHE A 154 -9.20 6.30 10.36
CA PHE A 154 -8.17 6.35 9.32
C PHE A 154 -7.12 7.42 9.63
N GLU A 155 -7.55 8.64 9.91
CA GLU A 155 -6.65 9.75 10.27
C GLU A 155 -5.84 9.45 11.54
N ALA A 156 -6.47 8.86 12.56
CA ALA A 156 -5.79 8.48 13.79
C ALA A 156 -4.69 7.42 13.56
N ALA A 157 -4.92 6.48 12.65
CA ALA A 157 -3.92 5.47 12.28
C ALA A 157 -2.73 6.07 11.52
N LEU A 158 -2.97 7.11 10.70
CA LEU A 158 -1.93 7.78 9.91
C LEU A 158 -1.23 8.94 10.62
N SER A 159 -1.75 9.40 11.76
CA SER A 159 -1.21 10.57 12.49
C SER A 159 0.31 10.56 12.62
N ARG A 160 0.90 9.42 12.99
CA ARG A 160 2.36 9.33 13.15
C ARG A 160 3.13 9.47 11.85
N VAL A 161 2.63 8.92 10.74
CA VAL A 161 3.33 9.03 9.45
C VAL A 161 3.13 10.39 8.80
N ASN A 162 2.02 11.07 9.08
CA ASN A 162 1.81 12.47 8.70
C ASN A 162 2.85 13.38 9.39
N GLU A 163 3.08 13.21 10.71
CA GLU A 163 4.15 13.91 11.44
C GLU A 163 5.55 13.62 10.87
N ILE A 164 5.81 12.38 10.42
CA ILE A 164 7.07 12.02 9.78
C ILE A 164 7.20 12.71 8.42
N GLY A 165 6.11 12.83 7.66
CA GLY A 165 6.05 13.58 6.41
C GLY A 165 6.49 15.04 6.58
N GLU A 166 5.97 15.73 7.60
CA GLU A 166 6.39 17.11 7.92
C GLU A 166 7.89 17.20 8.27
N GLN A 167 8.43 16.21 8.97
CA GLN A 167 9.86 16.14 9.28
C GLN A 167 10.72 15.91 8.03
N ILE A 168 10.25 15.08 7.10
CA ILE A 168 10.91 14.85 5.81
C ILE A 168 10.97 16.14 5.01
N GLU A 169 9.85 16.85 4.88
CA GLU A 169 9.78 18.12 4.16
C GLU A 169 10.74 19.14 4.78
N THR A 170 10.75 19.27 6.11
CA THR A 170 11.66 20.17 6.84
C THR A 170 13.13 19.82 6.62
N LYS A 171 13.47 18.54 6.57
CA LYS A 171 14.87 18.06 6.53
C LYS A 171 15.43 17.93 5.11
N TYR A 172 14.57 17.61 4.14
CA TYR A 172 14.96 17.22 2.80
C TYR A 172 14.26 18.03 1.69
N GLY A 173 13.39 18.98 2.01
CA GLY A 173 12.63 19.76 1.03
C GLY A 173 13.51 20.45 -0.02
N ASP A 174 14.66 20.98 0.39
CA ASP A 174 15.64 21.62 -0.51
C ASP A 174 16.40 20.65 -1.42
N ASN A 175 16.30 19.34 -1.17
CA ASN A 175 16.98 18.29 -1.94
C ASN A 175 16.13 17.02 -2.04
N LEU A 176 14.84 17.21 -2.33
CA LEU A 176 13.84 16.15 -2.31
C LEU A 176 14.18 15.04 -3.30
N GLU A 177 14.59 15.39 -4.52
CA GLU A 177 14.94 14.43 -5.57
C GLU A 177 16.05 13.45 -5.12
N ALA A 178 17.13 13.95 -4.52
CA ALA A 178 18.19 13.08 -4.04
C ALA A 178 17.76 12.24 -2.84
N TRP A 179 16.83 12.72 -2.01
CA TRP A 179 16.24 11.90 -0.94
C TRP A 179 15.36 10.79 -1.52
N VAL A 180 14.53 11.09 -2.52
CA VAL A 180 13.70 10.10 -3.22
C VAL A 180 14.57 8.99 -3.81
N TYR A 181 15.62 9.34 -4.58
CA TYR A 181 16.52 8.37 -5.19
C TYR A 181 17.20 7.45 -4.15
N ARG A 182 17.70 8.02 -3.05
CA ARG A 182 18.25 7.22 -1.94
C ARG A 182 17.18 6.30 -1.32
N GLY A 183 15.96 6.80 -1.20
CA GLY A 183 14.84 6.01 -0.68
C GLY A 183 14.51 4.83 -1.56
N GLU A 184 14.58 4.97 -2.88
CA GLU A 184 14.38 3.87 -3.82
C GLU A 184 15.42 2.77 -3.61
N GLU A 185 16.71 3.16 -3.49
CA GLU A 185 17.80 2.21 -3.22
C GLU A 185 17.62 1.50 -1.87
N GLU A 186 17.17 2.20 -0.83
CA GLU A 186 16.91 1.60 0.47
C GLU A 186 15.72 0.63 0.42
N VAL A 187 14.62 0.99 -0.24
CA VAL A 187 13.48 0.09 -0.44
C VAL A 187 13.93 -1.16 -1.20
N ALA A 188 14.70 -1.03 -2.28
CA ALA A 188 15.23 -2.16 -3.04
C ALA A 188 16.07 -3.12 -2.17
N LYS A 189 16.88 -2.61 -1.23
CA LYS A 189 17.62 -3.44 -0.26
C LYS A 189 16.69 -4.13 0.74
N MET A 190 15.65 -3.41 1.19
CA MET A 190 14.71 -3.90 2.19
C MET A 190 13.88 -5.08 1.66
N VAL A 191 13.36 -4.97 0.43
CA VAL A 191 12.36 -5.91 -0.12
C VAL A 191 12.93 -7.29 -0.44
N GLY A 192 14.19 -7.35 -0.92
CA GLY A 192 14.82 -8.60 -1.37
C GLY A 192 13.91 -9.38 -2.33
N ASP A 193 13.85 -10.70 -2.16
CA ASP A 193 12.99 -11.56 -2.98
C ASP A 193 11.52 -11.55 -2.55
N GLY A 194 11.17 -10.92 -1.42
CA GLY A 194 9.82 -10.93 -0.86
C GLY A 194 9.35 -12.30 -0.38
N VAL A 195 8.25 -12.29 0.37
CA VAL A 195 7.57 -13.46 0.93
C VAL A 195 6.47 -13.90 -0.02
N ARG A 196 6.41 -15.20 -0.33
CA ARG A 196 5.30 -15.78 -1.08
C ARG A 196 4.15 -16.11 -0.13
N ILE A 197 2.94 -15.74 -0.52
CA ILE A 197 1.71 -16.12 0.17
C ILE A 197 1.04 -17.18 -0.72
N ASP A 198 0.99 -18.40 -0.20
CA ASP A 198 0.29 -19.54 -0.82
C ASP A 198 -1.14 -19.62 -0.29
#